data_AF-A0A521WHU6-F1
#
_entry.id   AF-A0A521WHU6-F1
#
_cell.length_a   1.000
_cell.length_b   1.000
_cell.length_c   1.000
_cell.angle_alpha   90.00
_cell.angle_beta   90.00
_cell.angle_gamma   90.00
#
_symmetry.space_group_name_H-M   'P 1'
#
loop_
_entity.id
_entity.type
_entity.pdbx_description
1 polymer ?
#
loop_
_entity_poly.entity_id
_entity_poly.type
_entity_poly.pdbx_seq_one_letter_code
_entity_poly.pdbx_strand_id
1 'polypeptide(L)'
;MAHLYYNTLGNLSPWDPVSSTATVGVAQAGSGLLNTGPFLNIQDNRYWSATTFTANITRAWAFRSDDGYQFANGKDGTLYAWAVHAGDVGTPASLASVSWLGGRSAPVET
;
A
#
# COMPACT_ATOMS: atom_id res chain seq x y z
N MET A 1 0.32 -8.21 2.25
CA MET A 1 -0.59 -7.11 2.62
C MET A 1 -1.00 -7.15 4.08
N ALA A 2 -1.49 -8.27 4.63
CA ALA A 2 -1.84 -8.34 6.05
C ALA A 2 -0.71 -7.85 6.98
N HIS A 3 0.53 -8.30 6.77
CA HIS A 3 1.68 -7.82 7.55
C HIS A 3 1.92 -6.31 7.44
N LEU A 4 1.79 -5.74 6.23
CA LEU A 4 1.92 -4.29 6.04
C LEU A 4 0.84 -3.55 6.83
N TYR A 5 -0.40 -4.02 6.75
CA TYR A 5 -1.56 -3.40 7.40
C TYR A 5 -1.47 -3.46 8.93
N TYR A 6 -1.29 -4.65 9.50
CA TYR A 6 -1.33 -4.87 10.95
C TYR A 6 0.01 -4.55 11.64
N ASN A 7 1.14 -4.95 11.06
CA ASN A 7 2.43 -4.88 11.75
C ASN A 7 3.21 -3.62 11.39
N THR A 8 3.28 -3.27 10.10
CA THR A 8 4.09 -2.12 9.65
C THR A 8 3.36 -0.80 9.85
N LEU A 9 2.08 -0.75 9.51
CA LEU A 9 1.25 0.46 9.66
C LEU A 9 0.54 0.51 11.01
N GLY A 10 0.36 -0.62 11.71
CA GLY A 10 -0.31 -0.64 13.01
C GLY A 10 -1.81 -0.39 12.93
N ASN A 11 -2.47 -0.72 11.80
CA ASN A 11 -3.92 -0.68 11.71
C ASN A 11 -4.55 -1.82 12.51
N LEU A 12 -5.77 -1.59 13.00
CA LEU A 12 -6.51 -2.54 13.82
C LEU A 12 -7.65 -3.17 13.02
N SER A 13 -7.93 -4.45 13.30
CA SER A 13 -9.11 -5.13 12.76
C SER A 13 -10.37 -4.58 13.44
N PRO A 14 -11.55 -4.61 12.81
CA PRO A 14 -12.81 -4.28 13.48
C PRO A 14 -13.12 -5.17 14.67
N TRP A 15 -12.56 -6.39 14.72
CA TRP A 15 -12.83 -7.36 15.76
C TRP A 15 -11.58 -7.59 16.61
N ASP A 16 -11.69 -7.37 17.91
CA ASP A 16 -10.59 -7.59 18.85
C ASP A 16 -10.22 -9.08 18.86
N PRO A 17 -9.00 -9.45 18.43
CA PRO A 17 -8.61 -10.85 18.32
C PRO A 17 -8.45 -11.56 19.68
N VAL A 18 -8.38 -10.81 20.79
CA VAL A 18 -8.21 -11.36 22.14
C VAL A 18 -9.58 -11.67 22.77
N SER A 19 -10.57 -10.82 22.55
CA SER A 19 -11.89 -10.94 23.17
C SER A 19 -12.99 -11.47 22.24
N SER A 20 -12.76 -11.47 20.92
CA SER A 20 -13.68 -12.07 19.95
C SER A 20 -13.60 -13.58 19.94
N THR A 21 -14.72 -14.22 19.62
CA THR A 21 -14.84 -15.68 19.43
C THR A 21 -15.38 -15.99 18.04
N ALA A 22 -15.47 -17.28 17.68
CA ALA A 22 -16.00 -17.70 16.38
C ALA A 22 -17.46 -17.28 16.13
N THR A 23 -18.24 -17.01 17.18
CA THR A 23 -19.68 -16.68 17.08
C THR A 23 -20.04 -15.30 17.61
N VAL A 24 -19.13 -14.62 18.31
CA VAL A 24 -19.35 -13.29 18.89
C VAL A 24 -18.15 -12.41 18.58
N GLY A 25 -18.36 -11.34 17.83
CA GLY A 25 -17.36 -10.31 17.55
C GLY A 25 -17.41 -9.20 18.60
N VAL A 26 -16.28 -8.90 19.21
CA VAL A 26 -16.12 -7.74 20.09
C VAL A 26 -15.49 -6.62 19.27
N ALA A 27 -16.21 -5.52 19.12
CA ALA A 27 -15.75 -4.40 18.30
C ALA A 27 -14.51 -3.73 18.91
N GLN A 28 -13.51 -3.44 18.08
CA GLN A 28 -12.30 -2.76 18.47
C GLN A 28 -12.36 -1.28 18.06
N ALA A 29 -12.20 -0.38 19.03
CA ALA A 29 -12.13 1.05 18.75
C ALA A 29 -10.86 1.40 17.96
N GLY A 30 -10.98 2.31 16.99
CA GLY A 30 -9.85 2.71 16.13
C GLY A 30 -9.48 1.70 15.05
N SER A 31 -10.40 0.82 14.68
CA SER A 31 -10.24 -0.08 13.53
C SER A 31 -10.31 0.63 12.18
N GLY A 32 -9.77 0.01 11.14
CA GLY A 32 -9.80 0.49 9.76
C GLY A 32 -8.46 1.06 9.30
N LEU A 33 -8.44 1.61 8.08
CA LEU A 33 -7.24 2.21 7.48
C LEU A 33 -6.98 3.61 8.03
N LEU A 34 -6.52 3.70 9.28
CA LEU A 34 -6.21 4.97 9.94
C LEU A 34 -4.74 5.36 9.82
N ASN A 35 -3.87 4.36 9.68
CA ASN A 35 -2.43 4.53 9.53
C ASN A 35 -2.02 4.15 8.11
N THR A 36 -1.55 5.13 7.34
CA THR A 36 -1.01 4.91 5.99
C THR A 36 0.50 5.11 5.92
N GLY A 37 1.12 5.55 7.02
CA GLY A 37 2.57 5.75 7.09
C GLY A 37 3.07 6.71 5.99
N PRO A 38 4.18 6.40 5.30
CA PRO A 38 4.73 7.27 4.26
C PRO A 38 3.97 7.20 2.92
N PHE A 39 2.92 6.39 2.82
CA PHE A 39 2.22 6.15 1.56
C PHE A 39 1.05 7.14 1.39
N LEU A 40 1.09 7.91 0.31
CA LEU A 40 0.11 8.99 0.06
C LEU A 40 -1.17 8.53 -0.65
N ASN A 41 -1.19 7.34 -1.27
CA ASN A 41 -2.31 6.90 -2.12
C ASN A 41 -2.78 5.48 -1.78
N ILE A 42 -2.77 5.13 -0.49
CA ILE A 42 -3.50 3.95 -0.02
C ILE A 42 -4.99 4.31 -0.01
N GLN A 43 -5.79 3.50 -0.69
CA GLN A 43 -7.22 3.60 -0.78
C GLN A 43 -7.83 2.67 0.24
N ASP A 44 -8.93 3.11 0.87
CA ASP A 44 -9.68 2.24 1.76
C ASP A 44 -10.57 1.27 0.97
N ASN A 45 -9.95 0.26 0.35
CA ASN A 45 -10.59 -0.60 -0.64
C ASN A 45 -9.92 -1.98 -0.76
N ARG A 46 -10.32 -2.74 -1.79
CA ARG A 46 -9.85 -4.08 -2.11
C ARG A 46 -8.60 -4.01 -2.99
N TYR A 47 -7.60 -4.78 -2.60
CA TYR A 47 -6.33 -4.94 -3.30
C TYR A 47 -6.10 -6.36 -3.76
N TRP A 48 -5.55 -6.50 -4.96
CA TRP A 48 -5.09 -7.78 -5.48
C TRP A 48 -3.84 -8.27 -4.76
N SER A 49 -3.78 -9.58 -4.51
CA SER A 49 -2.55 -10.34 -4.30
C SER A 49 -2.19 -11.10 -5.57
N ALA A 50 -0.89 -11.24 -5.86
CA ALA A 50 -0.41 -12.05 -6.98
C ALA A 50 -0.68 -13.56 -6.83
N THR A 51 -1.21 -13.99 -5.69
CA THR A 51 -1.43 -15.41 -5.37
C THR A 51 -2.77 -15.90 -5.90
N THR A 52 -2.76 -16.92 -6.76
CA THR A 52 -3.97 -17.61 -7.22
C THR A 52 -4.60 -18.44 -6.09
N PHE A 53 -5.93 -18.48 -6.01
CA PHE A 53 -6.63 -19.31 -5.03
C PHE A 53 -6.66 -20.77 -5.53
N THR A 54 -6.01 -21.68 -4.80
CA THR A 54 -5.74 -23.04 -5.29
C THR A 54 -6.99 -23.90 -5.45
N ALA A 55 -8.01 -23.72 -4.60
CA ALA A 55 -9.26 -24.47 -4.71
C ALA A 55 -10.14 -24.01 -5.89
N ASN A 56 -9.88 -22.84 -6.47
CA ASN A 56 -10.51 -22.39 -7.71
C ASN A 56 -9.63 -21.39 -8.45
N ILE A 57 -8.99 -21.86 -9.53
CA ILE A 57 -8.01 -21.10 -10.31
C ILE A 57 -8.58 -19.87 -11.04
N THR A 58 -9.90 -19.76 -11.17
CA THR A 58 -10.55 -18.54 -11.71
C THR A 58 -10.57 -17.40 -10.70
N ARG A 59 -10.16 -17.67 -9.44
CA ARG A 59 -10.06 -16.69 -8.35
C ARG A 59 -8.61 -16.45 -7.96
N ALA A 60 -8.36 -15.27 -7.39
CA ALA A 60 -7.09 -14.89 -6.77
C ALA A 60 -7.36 -14.35 -5.36
N TRP A 61 -6.33 -14.35 -4.52
CA TRP A 61 -6.42 -13.73 -3.20
C TRP A 61 -6.51 -12.21 -3.31
N ALA A 62 -7.35 -11.61 -2.48
CA ALA A 62 -7.54 -10.19 -2.34
C ALA A 62 -7.50 -9.82 -0.85
N PHE A 63 -7.18 -8.56 -0.57
CA PHE A 63 -7.12 -8.00 0.77
C PHE A 63 -7.93 -6.71 0.83
N ARG A 64 -8.78 -6.58 1.85
CA ARG A 64 -9.53 -5.37 2.16
C ARG A 64 -8.78 -4.57 3.20
N SER A 65 -8.46 -3.31 2.89
CA SER A 65 -7.85 -2.41 3.86
C SER A 65 -8.85 -1.80 4.84
N ASP A 66 -10.15 -1.86 4.54
CA ASP A 66 -11.19 -1.27 5.38
C ASP A 66 -11.46 -2.06 6.66
N ASP A 67 -11.24 -3.37 6.61
CA ASP A 67 -11.40 -4.27 7.75
C ASP A 67 -10.21 -5.21 7.98
N GLY A 68 -9.19 -5.13 7.12
CA GLY A 68 -8.01 -5.98 7.16
C GLY A 68 -8.30 -7.45 6.78
N TYR A 69 -9.41 -7.73 6.10
CA TYR A 69 -9.84 -9.08 5.74
C TYR A 69 -9.18 -9.61 4.45
N GLN A 70 -8.82 -10.89 4.44
CA GLN A 70 -8.30 -11.58 3.26
C GLN A 70 -9.32 -12.60 2.75
N PHE A 71 -9.56 -12.58 1.43
CA PHE A 71 -10.58 -13.41 0.78
C PHE A 71 -10.21 -13.74 -0.66
N ALA A 72 -10.88 -14.71 -1.28
CA ALA A 72 -10.71 -15.01 -2.70
C ALA A 72 -11.70 -14.19 -3.54
N ASN A 73 -11.25 -13.58 -4.63
CA ASN A 73 -12.10 -12.83 -5.56
C ASN A 73 -11.90 -13.34 -7.00
N GLY A 74 -12.93 -13.23 -7.85
CA GLY A 74 -12.83 -13.60 -9.28
C GLY A 74 -11.83 -12.72 -10.01
N LYS A 75 -10.95 -13.32 -10.84
CA LYS A 75 -9.87 -12.62 -11.55
C LYS A 75 -10.37 -11.58 -12.57
N ASP A 76 -11.65 -11.60 -12.89
CA ASP A 76 -12.38 -10.63 -13.71
C ASP A 76 -12.74 -9.33 -12.95
N GLY A 77 -12.51 -9.28 -11.64
CA GLY A 77 -12.79 -8.10 -10.82
C GLY A 77 -11.78 -6.95 -10.99
N THR A 78 -12.29 -5.72 -10.98
CA THR A 78 -11.48 -4.50 -10.92
C THR A 78 -11.15 -4.15 -9.47
N LEU A 79 -9.93 -4.43 -9.04
CA LEU A 79 -9.41 -4.08 -7.70
C LEU A 79 -8.12 -3.27 -7.86
N TYR A 80 -7.73 -2.55 -6.81
CA TYR A 80 -6.45 -1.85 -6.78
C TYR A 80 -5.30 -2.86 -6.76
N ALA A 81 -4.15 -2.45 -7.30
CA ALA A 81 -2.92 -3.22 -7.21
C ALA A 81 -1.86 -2.38 -6.50
N TRP A 82 -1.03 -3.04 -5.72
CA TRP A 82 0.14 -2.42 -5.12
C TRP A 82 1.36 -3.20 -5.57
N ALA A 83 2.14 -2.58 -6.46
CA ALA A 83 3.38 -3.17 -6.92
C ALA A 83 4.39 -3.23 -5.77
N VAL A 84 5.00 -4.39 -5.59
CA VAL A 84 6.07 -4.63 -4.62
C VAL A 84 7.33 -5.04 -5.38
N HIS A 85 8.46 -4.46 -4.99
CA HIS A 85 9.77 -4.79 -5.54
C HIS A 85 10.57 -5.60 -4.53
N ALA A 86 11.37 -6.56 -5.01
CA ALA A 86 12.28 -7.31 -4.16
C ALA A 86 13.56 -6.49 -3.94
N GLY A 87 13.79 -6.04 -2.70
CA GLY A 87 14.96 -5.26 -2.33
C GLY A 87 14.71 -3.76 -2.28
N ASP A 88 15.71 -3.04 -1.79
CA ASP A 88 15.64 -1.60 -1.55
C ASP A 88 15.68 -0.84 -2.88
N VAL A 89 14.68 0.02 -3.09
CA VAL A 89 14.70 0.94 -4.23
C VAL A 89 15.59 2.10 -3.80
N GLY A 90 16.85 2.09 -4.28
CA GLY A 90 17.86 3.08 -3.90
C GLY A 90 17.31 4.51 -3.92
N THR A 91 17.83 5.37 -3.05
CA THR A 91 17.35 6.74 -2.89
C THR A 91 17.24 7.44 -4.24
N PRO A 92 16.06 7.98 -4.61
CA PRO A 92 15.91 8.72 -5.85
C PRO A 92 16.97 9.82 -5.88
N ALA A 93 17.71 9.90 -6.99
CA ALA A 93 18.75 10.92 -7.14
C ALA A 93 18.12 12.30 -6.89
N SER A 94 18.62 13.00 -5.88
CA SER A 94 18.32 14.41 -5.68
C SER A 94 18.63 15.13 -6.99
N LEU A 95 17.62 15.76 -7.60
CA LEU A 95 17.84 16.77 -8.62
C LEU A 95 18.41 18.01 -7.91
N ALA A 96 19.65 17.90 -7.42
CA ALA A 96 20.40 19.05 -6.99
C ALA A 96 20.50 19.98 -8.20
N SER A 97 19.89 21.15 -8.04
CA SER A 97 19.77 22.24 -9.01
C SER A 97 20.90 22.25 -10.02
N VAL A 98 20.57 22.11 -11.31
CA VAL A 98 21.45 22.52 -12.40
C VAL A 98 21.64 24.03 -12.28
N SER A 99 22.64 24.46 -11.51
CA SER A 99 23.06 25.85 -11.49
C SER A 99 23.86 26.09 -12.77
N TRP A 100 23.21 26.63 -13.80
CA TRP A 100 23.89 27.21 -14.94
C TRP A 100 24.67 28.45 -14.47
N LEU A 101 25.90 28.25 -14.01
CA LEU A 101 26.85 29.34 -13.77
C LEU A 101 27.94 29.25 -14.85
N GLY A 102 27.83 30.11 -15.87
CA GLY A 102 28.78 30.16 -16.98
C GLY A 102 28.62 31.43 -17.81
N GLY A 103 28.66 32.59 -17.16
CA GLY A 103 28.77 33.86 -17.88
C GLY A 103 30.19 34.05 -18.44
N ARG A 104 30.29 34.57 -19.67
CA ARG A 104 31.39 35.47 -20.05
C ARG A 104 30.93 36.45 -21.14
N SER A 105 30.95 37.72 -20.72
CA SER A 105 30.95 39.00 -21.44
C SER A 105 31.07 39.01 -22.97
N ALA A 106 30.19 39.76 -23.63
CA ALA A 106 30.37 40.26 -25.00
C ALA A 106 31.52 41.31 -25.05
N PRO A 107 32.37 41.31 -26.09
CA PRO A 107 33.21 42.47 -26.37
C PRO A 107 32.36 43.55 -27.04
N VAL A 108 32.50 44.78 -26.56
CA VAL A 108 32.17 45.98 -27.32
C VAL A 108 33.43 46.30 -28.14
N GLU A 109 33.31 46.41 -29.46
CA GLU A 109 34.33 47.06 -30.29
C GLU A 109 33.72 48.34 -30.87
N THR A 110 34.50 49.42 -30.73
CA THR A 110 34.24 50.81 -31.10
C THR A 110 34.35 51.05 -32.60
#